data_AF-A0A1S4B8K3-F1
#
_entry.id   AF-A0A1S4B8K3-F1
#
_cell.length_a   1.000
_cell.length_b   1.000
_cell.length_c   1.000
_cell.angle_alpha   90.00
_cell.angle_beta   90.00
_cell.angle_gamma   90.00
#
_symmetry.space_group_name_H-M   'P 1'
#
loop_
_entity.id
_entity.type
_entity.pdbx_description
1 polymer ?
#
loop_
_entity_poly.entity_id
_entity_poly.type
_entity_poly.pdbx_seq_one_letter_code
_entity_poly.pdbx_strand_id
1 'polypeptide(L)'
;MIRGKNILLLMDSHLEGNFSTEEATVVLDLASRCLQYEPRERPNIKDLVTTLSPLQSKPEVASHVMLGIPKNEEAPPTPLHPLSAMGDACSRMDLTAIHQILVMIHYKDDEGTNELSFQEWTQQMRDMLEARKRGDLAFRDKEFKTAIDCYSQFIDVGTMVSPTVYARRSLCYLMCDQPDAALRDAMQAQCVYPEWSTAFYMQAVALSKLDMHKDAADMLSEAATLEEKRQRGGRGS
;
A
#
# COMPACT_ATOMS: atom_id res chain seq x y z
N MET A 1 28.29 -6.46 10.66
CA MET A 1 27.11 -7.25 11.11
C MET A 1 25.98 -6.30 11.46
N ILE A 2 24.85 -6.39 10.77
CA ILE A 2 23.69 -5.55 11.05
C ILE A 2 23.15 -5.95 12.43
N ARG A 3 23.28 -5.04 13.42
CA ARG A 3 22.80 -5.25 14.80
C ARG A 3 23.29 -6.55 15.45
N GLY A 4 24.51 -6.98 15.14
CA GLY A 4 25.11 -8.19 15.73
C GLY A 4 24.56 -9.52 15.20
N LYS A 5 23.69 -9.52 14.19
CA LYS A 5 23.16 -10.75 13.58
C LYS A 5 24.09 -11.29 12.49
N ASN A 6 24.17 -12.63 12.43
CA ASN A 6 24.95 -13.38 11.43
C ASN A 6 24.24 -13.36 10.06
N ILE A 7 25.01 -13.52 8.98
CA ILE A 7 24.52 -13.59 7.60
C ILE A 7 23.43 -14.64 7.40
N LEU A 8 23.56 -15.81 8.04
CA LEU A 8 22.58 -16.90 7.96
C LEU A 8 21.22 -16.54 8.57
N LEU A 9 21.16 -15.57 9.49
CA LEU A 9 19.92 -15.11 10.12
C LEU A 9 19.26 -13.92 9.38
N LEU A 10 20.00 -13.30 8.46
CA LEU A 10 19.56 -12.10 7.75
C LEU A 10 19.22 -12.39 6.29
N MET A 11 19.76 -13.47 5.73
CA MET A 11 19.46 -13.90 4.39
C MET A 11 18.15 -14.68 4.32
N ASP A 12 17.47 -14.54 3.19
CA ASP A 12 16.29 -15.33 2.87
C ASP A 12 16.68 -16.82 2.84
N SER A 13 15.97 -17.63 3.63
CA SER A 13 16.17 -19.09 3.68
C SER A 13 15.99 -19.76 2.32
N HIS A 14 15.20 -19.18 1.41
CA HIS A 14 15.04 -19.69 0.05
C HIS A 14 16.28 -19.51 -0.83
N LEU A 15 17.22 -18.65 -0.43
CA LEU A 15 18.49 -18.44 -1.13
C LEU A 15 19.60 -19.36 -0.60
N GLU A 16 19.36 -20.15 0.45
CA GLU A 16 20.37 -21.01 1.05
C GLU A 16 20.98 -21.98 0.02
N GLY A 17 22.31 -21.97 -0.12
CA GLY A 17 23.05 -22.76 -1.11
C GLY A 17 23.13 -22.17 -2.52
N ASN A 18 22.47 -21.05 -2.79
CA ASN A 18 22.43 -20.40 -4.11
C ASN A 18 23.21 -19.06 -4.19
N PHE A 19 24.04 -18.75 -3.20
CA PHE A 19 24.91 -17.57 -3.19
C PHE A 19 26.32 -17.91 -2.68
N SER A 20 27.32 -17.14 -3.13
CA SER A 20 28.65 -17.16 -2.51
C SER A 20 28.63 -16.39 -1.19
N THR A 21 29.24 -16.96 -0.16
CA THR A 21 29.37 -16.34 1.17
C THR A 21 30.09 -15.00 1.08
N GLU A 22 31.05 -14.88 0.18
CA GLU A 22 31.83 -13.67 -0.08
C GLU A 22 30.93 -12.57 -0.67
N GLU A 23 30.16 -12.88 -1.72
CA GLU A 23 29.21 -11.95 -2.34
C GLU A 23 28.15 -11.48 -1.35
N ALA A 24 27.59 -12.43 -0.58
CA ALA A 24 26.60 -12.13 0.44
C ALA A 24 27.17 -11.21 1.53
N THR A 25 28.44 -11.40 1.92
CA THR A 25 29.12 -10.54 2.90
C THR A 25 29.28 -9.11 2.37
N VAL A 26 29.60 -8.95 1.08
CA VAL A 26 29.68 -7.63 0.43
C VAL A 26 28.32 -6.92 0.46
N VAL A 27 27.24 -7.61 0.10
CA VAL A 27 25.87 -7.05 0.15
C VAL A 27 25.48 -6.68 1.58
N LEU A 28 25.82 -7.53 2.55
CA LEU A 28 25.50 -7.29 3.95
C LEU A 28 26.26 -6.09 4.54
N ASP A 29 27.53 -5.93 4.18
CA ASP A 29 28.34 -4.78 4.58
C ASP A 29 27.78 -3.48 3.98
N LEU A 30 27.42 -3.52 2.69
CA LEU A 30 26.80 -2.39 2.01
C LEU A 30 25.48 -1.99 2.67
N ALA A 31 24.61 -2.96 2.98
CA ALA A 31 23.36 -2.74 3.69
C ALA A 31 23.62 -2.15 5.09
N SER A 32 24.63 -2.64 5.81
CA SER A 32 25.03 -2.08 7.11
C SER A 32 25.44 -0.61 7.02
N ARG A 33 26.15 -0.22 5.95
CA ARG A 33 26.55 1.17 5.70
C ARG A 33 25.37 2.07 5.31
N CYS A 34 24.39 1.53 4.58
CA CYS A 34 23.16 2.26 4.24
C CYS A 34 22.31 2.59 5.48
N LEU A 35 22.39 1.73 6.51
CA LEU A 35 21.62 1.87 7.75
C LEU A 35 22.29 2.75 8.81
N GLN A 36 23.42 3.40 8.51
CA GLN A 36 24.11 4.26 9.46
C GLN A 36 23.26 5.46 9.87
N TYR A 37 23.34 5.83 11.15
CA TYR A 37 22.58 6.97 11.69
C TYR A 37 23.03 8.28 11.02
N GLU A 38 24.33 8.50 10.94
CA GLU A 38 24.93 9.69 10.34
C GLU A 38 24.86 9.66 8.81
N PRO A 39 24.22 10.65 8.14
CA PRO A 39 24.09 10.67 6.68
C PRO A 39 25.42 10.66 5.93
N ARG A 40 26.49 11.19 6.54
CA ARG A 40 27.83 11.26 5.94
C ARG A 40 28.52 9.91 5.84
N GLU A 41 28.09 8.93 6.63
CA GLU A 41 28.65 7.57 6.64
C GLU A 41 27.94 6.65 5.65
N ARG A 42 26.79 7.09 5.11
CA ARG A 42 26.03 6.34 4.12
C ARG A 42 26.73 6.44 2.75
N PRO A 43 26.77 5.34 1.97
CA PRO A 43 27.34 5.35 0.63
C PRO A 43 26.52 6.26 -0.29
N ASN A 44 27.19 6.94 -1.22
CA ASN A 44 26.50 7.66 -2.28
C ASN A 44 26.10 6.69 -3.42
N ILE A 45 25.28 7.16 -4.37
CA ILE A 45 24.78 6.30 -5.45
C ILE A 45 25.90 5.71 -6.33
N LYS A 46 27.02 6.43 -6.52
CA LYS A 46 28.17 5.91 -7.28
C LYS A 46 28.86 4.78 -6.54
N ASP A 47 28.99 4.91 -5.21
CA ASP A 47 29.55 3.85 -4.37
C ASP A 47 28.67 2.60 -4.43
N LEU A 48 27.34 2.77 -4.32
CA LEU A 48 26.37 1.67 -4.43
C LEU A 48 26.53 0.92 -5.75
N VAL A 49 26.55 1.63 -6.88
CA VAL A 49 26.68 1.02 -8.21
C VAL A 49 28.04 0.34 -8.37
N THR A 50 29.11 0.97 -7.88
CA THR A 50 30.47 0.39 -7.95
C THR A 50 30.57 -0.90 -7.15
N THR A 51 29.93 -0.97 -5.97
CA THR A 51 29.91 -2.17 -5.14
C THR A 51 29.00 -3.27 -5.70
N LEU A 52 27.83 -2.92 -6.25
CA LEU A 52 26.83 -3.89 -6.69
C LEU A 52 27.04 -4.40 -8.12
N SER A 53 27.61 -3.58 -9.01
CA SER A 53 27.79 -3.93 -10.43
C SER A 53 28.60 -5.22 -10.65
N PRO A 54 29.70 -5.50 -9.91
CA PRO A 54 30.44 -6.75 -10.06
C PRO A 54 29.67 -8.00 -9.59
N LEU A 55 28.68 -7.83 -8.71
CA LEU A 55 27.87 -8.94 -8.16
C LEU A 55 26.72 -9.34 -9.10
N GLN A 56 26.49 -8.57 -10.16
CA GLN A 56 25.43 -8.85 -11.12
C GLN A 56 25.87 -9.94 -12.12
N SER A 57 25.65 -11.21 -11.74
CA SER A 57 26.10 -12.36 -12.53
C SER A 57 25.25 -12.68 -13.78
N LYS A 58 24.01 -12.16 -13.87
CA LYS A 58 23.07 -12.41 -14.98
C LYS A 58 22.24 -11.16 -15.36
N PRO A 59 22.84 -10.13 -15.98
CA PRO A 59 22.14 -8.89 -16.32
C PRO A 59 21.02 -9.08 -17.36
N GLU A 60 21.08 -10.16 -18.15
CA GLU A 60 20.13 -10.43 -19.24
C GLU A 60 18.89 -11.24 -18.80
N VAL A 61 18.91 -11.80 -17.58
CA VAL A 61 17.81 -12.60 -17.06
C VAL A 61 16.98 -11.74 -16.13
N ALA A 62 15.70 -11.52 -16.47
CA ALA A 62 14.80 -10.76 -15.63
C ALA A 62 14.69 -11.37 -14.22
N SER A 63 14.62 -10.52 -13.19
CA SER A 63 14.69 -10.94 -11.77
C SER A 63 13.67 -12.03 -11.40
N HIS A 64 12.44 -11.97 -11.93
CA HIS A 64 11.41 -12.99 -11.69
C HIS A 64 11.83 -14.38 -12.23
N VAL A 65 12.52 -14.44 -13.37
CA VAL A 65 13.06 -15.69 -13.92
C VAL A 65 14.19 -16.22 -13.05
N MET A 66 15.08 -15.34 -12.56
CA MET A 66 16.16 -15.72 -11.65
C MET A 66 15.64 -16.28 -10.32
N LEU A 67 14.56 -15.70 -9.80
CA LEU A 67 13.95 -16.10 -8.53
C LEU A 67 13.03 -17.32 -8.66
N GLY A 68 12.91 -17.91 -9.86
CA GLY A 68 11.97 -19.01 -10.11
C GLY A 68 10.52 -18.63 -9.84
N ILE A 69 10.22 -17.32 -9.81
CA ILE A 69 8.87 -16.83 -9.63
C ILE A 69 8.18 -17.07 -10.97
N PRO A 70 7.15 -17.94 -11.02
CA PRO A 70 6.38 -18.09 -12.23
C PRO A 70 5.87 -16.71 -12.60
N LYS A 71 6.18 -16.28 -13.83
CA LYS A 71 5.41 -15.22 -14.46
C LYS A 71 3.96 -15.65 -14.29
N ASN A 72 3.13 -14.86 -13.62
CA ASN A 72 1.74 -14.82 -14.03
C ASN A 72 1.85 -14.41 -15.51
N GLU A 73 1.82 -15.41 -16.41
CA GLU A 73 1.44 -15.16 -17.78
C GLU A 73 0.20 -14.28 -17.65
N GLU A 74 0.18 -13.13 -18.34
CA GLU A 74 -1.06 -12.40 -18.56
C GLU A 74 -2.09 -13.47 -18.93
N ALA A 75 -2.99 -13.74 -18.00
CA ALA A 75 -3.97 -14.78 -18.18
C ALA A 75 -4.64 -14.46 -19.51
N PRO A 76 -4.78 -15.45 -20.43
CA PRO A 76 -5.50 -15.22 -21.68
C PRO A 76 -6.79 -14.51 -21.32
N PRO A 77 -7.15 -13.39 -21.99
CA PRO A 77 -8.08 -12.40 -21.47
C PRO A 77 -9.31 -13.13 -20.97
N THR A 78 -9.36 -13.30 -19.65
CA THR A 78 -10.42 -14.03 -19.00
C THR A 78 -11.67 -13.24 -19.38
N PRO A 79 -12.73 -13.87 -19.91
CA PRO A 79 -13.92 -13.14 -20.30
C PRO A 79 -14.31 -12.26 -19.12
N LEU A 80 -14.25 -10.94 -19.32
CA LEU A 80 -14.40 -9.93 -18.27
C LEU A 80 -15.62 -10.31 -17.44
N HIS A 81 -15.40 -10.94 -16.29
CA HIS A 81 -16.44 -11.00 -15.28
C HIS A 81 -16.81 -9.54 -15.00
N PRO A 82 -18.09 -9.17 -15.03
CA PRO A 82 -18.47 -7.78 -14.84
C PRO A 82 -17.86 -7.31 -13.52
N LEU A 83 -17.05 -6.25 -13.62
CA LEU A 83 -16.39 -5.65 -12.45
C LEU A 83 -17.45 -5.30 -11.41
N SER A 84 -17.06 -5.32 -10.13
CA SER A 84 -17.91 -4.75 -9.09
C SER A 84 -18.21 -3.28 -9.40
N ALA A 85 -19.25 -2.72 -8.78
CA ALA A 85 -19.56 -1.30 -8.95
C ALA A 85 -18.34 -0.40 -8.62
N MET A 86 -17.51 -0.81 -7.65
CA MET A 86 -16.27 -0.11 -7.31
C MET A 86 -15.22 -0.27 -8.41
N GLY A 87 -14.97 -1.49 -8.87
CA GLY A 87 -13.97 -1.73 -9.93
C GLY A 87 -14.33 -1.06 -11.25
N ASP A 88 -15.62 -1.06 -11.59
CA ASP A 88 -16.15 -0.38 -12.74
C ASP A 88 -15.96 1.14 -12.65
N ALA A 89 -16.32 1.76 -11.52
CA ALA A 89 -16.08 3.17 -11.28
C ALA A 89 -14.59 3.54 -11.32
N CYS A 90 -13.72 2.70 -10.76
CA CYS A 90 -12.27 2.91 -10.78
C CYS A 90 -11.69 2.80 -12.20
N SER A 91 -12.14 1.83 -12.99
CA SER A 91 -11.70 1.65 -14.38
C SER A 91 -12.02 2.86 -15.26
N ARG A 92 -13.15 3.53 -15.00
CA ARG A 92 -13.57 4.76 -15.68
C ARG A 92 -13.01 6.04 -15.05
N MET A 93 -12.31 5.91 -13.92
CA MET A 93 -11.90 7.03 -13.08
C MET A 93 -13.07 7.94 -12.67
N ASP A 94 -14.26 7.37 -12.47
CA ASP A 94 -15.44 8.12 -12.03
C ASP A 94 -15.35 8.38 -10.52
N LEU A 95 -14.65 9.46 -10.16
CA LEU A 95 -14.45 9.85 -8.77
C LEU A 95 -15.78 10.11 -8.03
N THR A 96 -16.85 10.47 -8.75
CA THR A 96 -18.17 10.71 -8.14
C THR A 96 -18.85 9.39 -7.76
N ALA A 97 -18.78 8.39 -8.63
CA ALA A 97 -19.27 7.06 -8.32
C ALA A 97 -18.46 6.42 -7.17
N ILE A 98 -17.13 6.54 -7.19
CA ILE A 98 -16.26 6.07 -6.10
C ILE A 98 -16.64 6.75 -4.77
N HIS A 99 -16.86 8.07 -4.79
CA HIS A 99 -17.31 8.83 -3.62
C HIS A 99 -18.60 8.26 -3.02
N GLN A 100 -19.63 8.06 -3.85
CA GLN A 100 -20.92 7.51 -3.41
C GLN A 100 -20.77 6.12 -2.79
N ILE A 101 -19.94 5.27 -3.39
CA ILE A 101 -19.66 3.92 -2.89
C ILE A 101 -18.97 3.99 -1.52
N LEU A 102 -17.94 4.84 -1.36
CA LEU A 102 -17.22 5.01 -0.09
C LEU A 102 -18.08 5.63 1.02
N VAL A 103 -19.06 6.47 0.67
CA VAL A 103 -20.07 6.97 1.63
C VAL A 103 -20.97 5.82 2.08
N MET A 104 -21.41 4.95 1.16
CA MET A 104 -22.36 3.87 1.45
C MET A 104 -21.76 2.69 2.22
N ILE A 105 -20.49 2.35 1.98
CA ILE A 105 -19.80 1.22 2.66
C ILE A 105 -19.53 1.54 4.14
N HIS A 106 -19.58 2.81 4.55
CA HIS A 106 -19.28 3.27 5.90
C HIS A 106 -17.91 2.75 6.40
N TYR A 107 -17.87 1.99 7.48
CA TYR A 107 -16.67 1.44 8.10
C TYR A 107 -16.77 -0.08 8.25
N LYS A 108 -17.59 -0.75 7.42
CA LYS A 108 -17.82 -2.19 7.51
C LYS A 108 -16.55 -3.02 7.36
N ASP A 109 -15.54 -2.48 6.68
CA ASP A 109 -14.25 -3.14 6.47
C ASP A 109 -13.21 -2.85 7.58
N ASP A 110 -13.55 -2.03 8.59
CA ASP A 110 -12.69 -1.72 9.73
C ASP A 110 -12.92 -2.66 10.93
N GLU A 111 -13.85 -3.63 10.84
CA GLU A 111 -14.31 -4.47 11.98
C GLU A 111 -13.23 -5.35 12.64
N GLY A 112 -12.03 -5.46 12.06
CA GLY A 112 -10.89 -6.20 12.64
C GLY A 112 -9.86 -5.36 13.40
N THR A 113 -9.95 -4.02 13.35
CA THR A 113 -8.92 -3.12 13.95
C THR A 113 -9.37 -2.48 15.26
N ASN A 114 -10.54 -2.85 15.79
CA ASN A 114 -11.23 -2.09 16.84
C ASN A 114 -11.37 -2.86 18.16
N GLU A 115 -10.29 -3.47 18.66
CA GLU A 115 -10.22 -3.89 20.07
C GLU A 115 -10.00 -2.66 20.95
N LEU A 116 -11.12 -2.11 21.34
CA LEU A 116 -11.28 -0.97 22.20
C LEU A 116 -11.10 -1.42 23.65
N SER A 117 -9.93 -1.10 24.22
CA SER A 117 -9.57 -1.39 25.63
C SER A 117 -9.91 -0.21 26.53
N PHE A 118 -10.10 -0.47 27.83
CA PHE A 118 -10.51 0.47 28.91
C PHE A 118 -9.80 1.86 28.95
N GLN A 119 -8.72 2.07 28.18
CA GLN A 119 -8.08 3.37 27.92
C GLN A 119 -8.91 4.35 27.06
N GLU A 120 -10.06 3.93 26.53
CA GLU A 120 -10.95 4.67 25.62
C GLU A 120 -11.52 6.01 26.10
N TRP A 121 -11.38 6.38 27.38
CA TRP A 121 -12.02 7.57 27.93
C TRP A 121 -11.11 8.81 28.07
N THR A 122 -9.97 8.84 27.39
CA THR A 122 -9.12 10.05 27.37
C THR A 122 -9.74 11.15 26.50
N GLN A 123 -9.47 12.42 26.85
CA GLN A 123 -9.91 13.57 26.06
C GLN A 123 -9.36 13.49 24.62
N GLN A 124 -8.12 13.03 24.48
CA GLN A 124 -7.46 12.84 23.18
C GLN A 124 -8.20 11.84 22.27
N MET A 125 -8.70 10.72 22.82
CA MET A 125 -9.51 9.76 22.05
C MET A 125 -10.83 10.39 21.59
N ARG A 126 -11.50 11.14 22.47
CA ARG A 126 -12.74 11.86 22.10
C ARG A 126 -12.49 12.86 20.99
N ASP A 127 -11.45 13.67 21.10
CA ASP A 127 -11.12 14.70 20.12
C ASP A 127 -10.76 14.08 18.76
N MET A 128 -10.03 12.96 18.77
CA MET A 128 -9.74 12.16 17.58
C MET A 128 -11.03 11.66 16.90
N LEU A 129 -11.92 11.00 17.65
CA LEU A 129 -13.15 10.44 17.09
C LEU A 129 -14.09 11.55 16.57
N GLU A 130 -14.15 12.69 17.25
CA GLU A 130 -14.85 13.87 16.75
C GLU A 130 -14.21 14.45 15.48
N ALA A 131 -12.87 14.40 15.34
CA ALA A 131 -12.19 14.78 14.10
C ALA A 131 -12.60 13.87 12.93
N ARG A 132 -12.60 12.56 13.15
CA ARG A 132 -13.09 11.58 12.16
C ARG A 132 -14.54 11.85 11.76
N LYS A 133 -15.42 12.07 12.73
CA LYS A 133 -16.85 12.38 12.49
C LYS A 133 -17.04 13.67 11.69
N ARG A 134 -16.31 14.74 12.01
CA ARG A 134 -16.30 15.97 11.20
C ARG A 134 -15.79 15.71 9.78
N GLY A 135 -14.74 14.90 9.65
CA GLY A 135 -14.21 14.48 8.35
C GLY A 135 -15.24 13.73 7.52
N ASP A 136 -16.01 12.82 8.12
CA ASP A 136 -17.06 12.07 7.45
C ASP A 136 -18.23 12.94 6.98
N LEU A 137 -18.62 13.93 7.79
CA LEU A 137 -19.63 14.91 7.40
C LEU A 137 -19.14 15.75 6.22
N ALA A 138 -17.94 16.30 6.30
CA ALA A 138 -17.34 17.07 5.22
C ALA A 138 -17.15 16.23 3.94
N PHE A 139 -16.72 14.97 4.08
CA PHE A 139 -16.56 14.03 2.98
C PHE A 139 -17.91 13.80 2.27
N ARG A 140 -18.97 13.48 3.02
CA ARG A 140 -20.31 13.28 2.47
C ARG A 140 -20.83 14.52 1.75
N ASP A 141 -20.59 15.68 2.35
CA ASP A 141 -21.06 16.98 1.85
C ASP A 141 -20.14 17.53 0.73
N LYS A 142 -19.11 16.77 0.33
CA LYS A 142 -18.14 17.06 -0.75
C LYS A 142 -17.23 18.27 -0.48
N GLU A 143 -17.09 18.66 0.78
CA GLU A 143 -16.12 19.64 1.25
C GLU A 143 -14.74 18.99 1.43
N PHE A 144 -14.12 18.58 0.31
CA PHE A 144 -12.95 17.69 0.32
C PHE A 144 -11.73 18.24 1.06
N LYS A 145 -11.48 19.55 1.01
CA LYS A 145 -10.38 20.19 1.75
C LYS A 145 -10.60 20.10 3.26
N THR A 146 -11.81 20.41 3.72
CA THR A 146 -12.18 20.29 5.13
C THR A 146 -12.12 18.83 5.60
N ALA A 147 -12.54 17.89 4.74
CA ALA A 147 -12.41 16.46 5.02
C ALA A 147 -10.94 16.04 5.19
N ILE A 148 -10.04 16.52 4.31
CA ILE A 148 -8.59 16.29 4.42
C ILE A 148 -8.05 16.78 5.76
N ASP A 149 -8.38 18.01 6.17
CA ASP A 149 -7.90 18.59 7.42
C ASP A 149 -8.37 17.76 8.62
N CYS A 150 -9.64 17.36 8.63
CA CYS A 150 -10.24 16.59 9.71
C CYS A 150 -9.65 15.16 9.79
N TYR A 151 -9.47 14.50 8.65
CA TYR A 151 -8.83 13.17 8.61
C TYR A 151 -7.35 13.23 8.96
N SER A 152 -6.65 14.32 8.62
CA SER A 152 -5.25 14.51 9.04
C SER A 152 -5.15 14.67 10.55
N GLN A 153 -6.03 15.47 11.17
CA GLN A 153 -6.11 15.53 12.64
C GLN A 153 -6.35 14.16 13.27
N PHE A 154 -7.23 13.32 12.70
CA PHE A 154 -7.44 11.96 13.17
C PHE A 154 -6.15 11.11 13.09
N ILE A 155 -5.45 11.16 11.96
CA ILE A 155 -4.24 10.37 11.69
C ILE A 155 -3.07 10.82 12.55
N ASP A 156 -2.86 12.13 12.70
CA ASP A 156 -1.71 12.71 13.41
C ASP A 156 -1.73 12.38 14.91
N VAL A 157 -2.92 12.19 15.50
CA VAL A 157 -3.04 11.77 16.90
C VAL A 157 -2.55 10.33 17.10
N GLY A 158 -2.65 9.48 16.07
CA GLY A 158 -1.94 8.19 15.98
C GLY A 158 -2.38 7.07 16.94
N THR A 159 -3.37 7.32 17.82
CA THR A 159 -3.91 6.32 18.77
C THR A 159 -4.74 5.22 18.11
N MET A 160 -5.44 5.53 17.01
CA MET A 160 -6.25 4.57 16.25
C MET A 160 -5.92 4.70 14.76
N VAL A 161 -5.88 3.55 14.08
CA VAL A 161 -5.56 3.48 12.66
C VAL A 161 -6.77 2.92 11.93
N SER A 162 -7.21 3.59 10.86
CA SER A 162 -8.39 3.20 10.08
C SER A 162 -8.04 3.19 8.59
N PRO A 163 -8.12 2.03 7.91
CA PRO A 163 -7.87 1.94 6.47
C PRO A 163 -8.91 2.76 5.69
N THR A 164 -10.16 2.79 6.15
CA THR A 164 -11.22 3.62 5.55
C THR A 164 -10.92 5.12 5.61
N VAL A 165 -10.36 5.63 6.72
CA VAL A 165 -9.98 7.05 6.80
C VAL A 165 -8.91 7.38 5.74
N TYR A 166 -7.90 6.51 5.57
CA TYR A 166 -6.91 6.69 4.53
C TYR A 166 -7.52 6.63 3.12
N ALA A 167 -8.39 5.67 2.81
CA ALA A 167 -9.04 5.61 1.49
C ALA A 167 -9.92 6.83 1.20
N ARG A 168 -10.68 7.33 2.18
CA ARG A 168 -11.49 8.54 2.01
C ARG A 168 -10.64 9.78 1.81
N ARG A 169 -9.57 9.94 2.60
CA ARG A 169 -8.64 11.06 2.44
C ARG A 169 -7.88 10.98 1.11
N SER A 170 -7.53 9.78 0.65
CA SER A 170 -7.00 9.53 -0.70
C SER A 170 -7.94 10.03 -1.78
N LEU A 171 -9.24 9.69 -1.72
CA LEU A 171 -10.21 10.21 -2.68
C LEU A 171 -10.36 11.74 -2.59
N CYS A 172 -10.35 12.33 -1.39
CA CYS A 172 -10.35 13.79 -1.26
C CYS A 172 -9.15 14.43 -1.97
N TYR A 173 -7.95 13.83 -1.84
CA TYR A 173 -6.76 14.30 -2.55
C TYR A 173 -6.94 14.19 -4.07
N LEU A 174 -7.51 13.10 -4.58
CA LEU A 174 -7.83 12.97 -6.01
C LEU A 174 -8.82 14.05 -6.48
N MET A 175 -9.84 14.35 -5.68
CA MET A 175 -10.81 15.43 -5.95
C MET A 175 -10.18 16.83 -5.89
N CYS A 176 -9.07 16.98 -5.16
CA CYS A 176 -8.28 18.21 -5.06
C CYS A 176 -7.10 18.25 -6.05
N ASP A 177 -7.01 17.31 -7.00
CA ASP A 177 -5.92 17.21 -7.98
C ASP A 177 -4.53 17.01 -7.35
N GLN A 178 -4.46 16.21 -6.28
CA GLN A 178 -3.23 15.86 -5.56
C GLN A 178 -2.95 14.35 -5.62
N PRO A 179 -2.66 13.78 -6.80
CA PRO A 179 -2.59 12.33 -6.99
C PRO A 179 -1.41 11.66 -6.24
N ASP A 180 -0.28 12.34 -6.05
CA ASP A 180 0.82 11.81 -5.24
C ASP A 180 0.43 11.59 -3.77
N ALA A 181 -0.32 12.54 -3.20
CA ALA A 181 -0.81 12.43 -1.82
C ALA A 181 -1.87 11.33 -1.71
N ALA A 182 -2.73 11.21 -2.72
CA ALA A 182 -3.71 10.16 -2.81
C ALA A 182 -3.07 8.77 -2.85
N LEU A 183 -2.02 8.59 -3.65
CA LEU A 183 -1.32 7.32 -3.75
C LEU A 183 -0.70 6.90 -2.41
N ARG A 184 -0.05 7.84 -1.71
CA ARG A 184 0.53 7.56 -0.38
C ARG A 184 -0.53 7.09 0.62
N ASP A 185 -1.69 7.73 0.65
CA ASP A 185 -2.78 7.31 1.52
C ASP A 185 -3.36 5.94 1.13
N ALA A 186 -3.50 5.67 -0.17
CA ALA A 186 -3.98 4.36 -0.65
C ALA A 186 -3.00 3.22 -0.34
N MET A 187 -1.69 3.47 -0.41
CA MET A 187 -0.66 2.54 0.03
C MET A 187 -0.71 2.33 1.55
N GLN A 188 -0.93 3.39 2.32
CA GLN A 188 -1.05 3.27 3.77
C GLN A 188 -2.30 2.49 4.19
N ALA A 189 -3.42 2.66 3.47
CA ALA A 189 -4.60 1.83 3.66
C ALA A 189 -4.31 0.33 3.45
N GLN A 190 -3.51 -0.01 2.42
CA GLN A 190 -3.05 -1.37 2.19
C GLN A 190 -2.14 -1.87 3.32
N CYS A 191 -1.22 -1.04 3.84
CA CYS A 191 -0.37 -1.44 4.96
C CYS A 191 -1.20 -1.78 6.22
N VAL A 192 -2.32 -1.09 6.43
CA VAL A 192 -3.22 -1.32 7.56
C VAL A 192 -4.08 -2.56 7.35
N TYR A 193 -4.57 -2.76 6.13
CA TYR A 193 -5.36 -3.94 5.77
C TYR A 193 -4.89 -4.53 4.42
N PRO A 194 -3.93 -5.48 4.43
CA PRO A 194 -3.27 -5.97 3.22
C PRO A 194 -4.17 -6.62 2.18
N GLU A 195 -5.27 -7.26 2.60
CA GLU A 195 -6.21 -7.96 1.71
C GLU A 195 -7.43 -7.10 1.35
N TRP A 196 -7.34 -5.77 1.53
CA TRP A 196 -8.46 -4.87 1.28
C TRP A 196 -8.50 -4.37 -0.17
N SER A 197 -9.41 -4.91 -0.97
CA SER A 197 -9.56 -4.58 -2.38
C SER A 197 -9.70 -3.07 -2.66
N THR A 198 -10.41 -2.33 -1.79
CA THR A 198 -10.58 -0.87 -1.92
C THR A 198 -9.25 -0.11 -1.90
N ALA A 199 -8.26 -0.57 -1.15
CA ALA A 199 -6.95 0.08 -1.13
C ALA A 199 -6.27 -0.02 -2.51
N PHE A 200 -6.29 -1.19 -3.13
CA PHE A 200 -5.74 -1.42 -4.47
C PHE A 200 -6.50 -0.64 -5.55
N TYR A 201 -7.83 -0.60 -5.47
CA TYR A 201 -8.64 0.25 -6.35
C TYR A 201 -8.25 1.72 -6.25
N MET A 202 -7.99 2.22 -5.04
CA MET A 202 -7.57 3.61 -4.87
C MET A 202 -6.16 3.88 -5.39
N GLN A 203 -5.24 2.93 -5.24
CA GLN A 203 -3.92 3.00 -5.88
C GLN A 203 -4.04 3.05 -7.40
N ALA A 204 -4.90 2.21 -8.00
CA ALA A 204 -5.11 2.18 -9.45
C ALA A 204 -5.57 3.55 -10.01
N VAL A 205 -6.51 4.21 -9.32
CA VAL A 205 -7.00 5.53 -9.72
C VAL A 205 -5.94 6.60 -9.55
N ALA A 206 -5.18 6.58 -8.45
CA ALA A 206 -4.10 7.53 -8.21
C ALA A 206 -2.95 7.37 -9.23
N LEU A 207 -2.53 6.14 -9.51
CA LEU A 207 -1.53 5.83 -10.53
C LEU A 207 -1.99 6.23 -11.93
N SER A 208 -3.27 6.03 -12.25
CA SER A 208 -3.84 6.49 -13.52
C SER A 208 -3.77 8.01 -13.67
N LYS A 209 -4.00 8.76 -12.58
CA LYS A 209 -3.84 10.23 -12.55
C LYS A 209 -2.37 10.69 -12.64
N LEU A 210 -1.42 9.82 -12.33
CA LEU A 210 0.03 10.05 -12.46
C LEU A 210 0.58 9.56 -13.82
N ASP A 211 -0.28 9.19 -14.77
CA ASP A 211 0.08 8.62 -16.07
C ASP A 211 0.88 7.29 -15.98
N MET A 212 0.83 6.62 -14.83
CA MET A 212 1.45 5.30 -14.59
C MET A 212 0.48 4.18 -14.97
N HIS A 213 0.05 4.15 -16.24
CA HIS A 213 -1.06 3.30 -16.69
C HIS A 213 -0.85 1.79 -16.51
N LYS A 214 0.39 1.31 -16.63
CA LYS A 214 0.69 -0.11 -16.44
C LYS A 214 0.47 -0.52 -14.98
N ASP A 215 1.08 0.23 -14.06
CA ASP A 215 0.95 -0.04 -12.63
C ASP A 215 -0.51 0.13 -12.17
N ALA A 216 -1.23 1.08 -12.76
CA ALA A 216 -2.66 1.23 -12.51
C ALA A 216 -3.48 0.01 -12.93
N ALA A 217 -3.21 -0.56 -14.11
CA ALA A 217 -3.89 -1.76 -14.60
C ALA A 217 -3.57 -2.99 -13.71
N ASP A 218 -2.31 -3.12 -13.28
CA ASP A 218 -1.89 -4.17 -12.36
C ASP A 218 -2.64 -4.07 -11.02
N MET A 219 -2.75 -2.86 -10.44
CA MET A 219 -3.50 -2.63 -9.20
C MET A 219 -5.01 -2.88 -9.36
N LEU A 220 -5.59 -2.53 -10.52
CA LEU A 220 -7.01 -2.79 -10.81
C LEU A 220 -7.29 -4.30 -10.88
N SER A 221 -6.39 -5.06 -11.52
CA SER A 221 -6.48 -6.52 -11.63
C SER A 221 -6.34 -7.21 -10.26
N GLU A 222 -5.40 -6.74 -9.43
CA GLU A 222 -5.21 -7.28 -8.07
C GLU A 222 -6.44 -7.02 -7.20
N ALA A 223 -7.00 -5.81 -7.26
CA ALA A 223 -8.22 -5.44 -6.53
C ALA A 223 -9.41 -6.36 -6.88
N ALA A 224 -9.63 -6.61 -8.18
CA ALA A 224 -10.68 -7.50 -8.65
C ALA A 224 -10.47 -8.94 -8.17
N THR A 225 -9.22 -9.42 -8.18
CA THR A 225 -8.84 -10.76 -7.70
C THR A 225 -9.12 -10.92 -6.20
N LEU A 226 -8.82 -9.90 -5.39
CA LEU A 226 -9.11 -9.89 -3.95
C LEU A 226 -10.61 -9.91 -3.65
N GLU A 227 -11.43 -9.14 -4.40
CA GLU A 227 -12.89 -9.19 -4.25
C GLU A 227 -13.45 -10.58 -4.57
N GLU A 228 -12.97 -11.21 -5.65
CA GLU A 228 -13.42 -12.54 -6.06
C GLU A 228 -13.05 -13.61 -5.00
N LYS A 229 -11.85 -13.53 -4.44
CA LYS A 229 -11.42 -14.38 -3.31
C LYS A 229 -12.34 -14.20 -2.09
N ARG A 230 -12.65 -12.95 -1.71
CA ARG A 230 -13.54 -12.63 -0.59
C ARG A 230 -14.96 -13.18 -0.79
N GLN A 231 -15.50 -13.05 -2.01
CA GLN A 231 -16.84 -13.58 -2.34
C GLN A 231 -16.91 -15.11 -2.34
N ARG A 232 -15.84 -15.79 -2.76
CA ARG A 232 -15.73 -17.26 -2.71
C ARG A 232 -15.60 -17.77 -1.27
N GLY A 233 -14.80 -17.11 -0.43
CA GLY A 233 -14.62 -17.46 0.98
C GLY A 233 -15.89 -17.28 1.81
N GLY A 234 -16.71 -16.27 1.52
CA GLY A 234 -17.96 -16.01 2.25
C GLY A 234 -19.13 -16.95 1.91
N ARG A 235 -19.04 -17.75 0.84
CA ARG A 235 -20.10 -18.73 0.45
C ARG A 235 -19.92 -20.12 1.09
N GLY A 236 -18.91 -20.29 1.95
CA GLY A 236 -18.53 -21.56 2.57
C GLY A 236 -18.71 -21.65 4.09
N SER A 237 -19.50 -20.78 4.72
CA SER A 237 -19.83 -20.84 6.16
C SER A 237 -21.33 -20.86 6.40
#